data_AF-A0A7S0Q952-F1
#
_entry.id   AF-A0A7S0Q952-F1
#
_cell.length_a   1.000
_cell.length_b   1.000
_cell.length_c   1.000
_cell.angle_alpha   90.00
_cell.angle_beta   90.00
_cell.angle_gamma   90.00
#
_symmetry.space_group_name_H-M   'P 1'
#
loop_
_entity.id
_entity.type
_entity.pdbx_description
1 polymer ?
#
loop_
_entity_poly.entity_id
_entity_poly.type
_entity_poly.pdbx_seq_one_letter_code
_entity_poly.pdbx_strand_id
1 'polypeptide(L)'
;DDALALEQALAQQRVLNDPSKVEDSNLLLDAVALGYRHLVHNARHDAPTLRLWRWLVTSVLQEQLGEFFEQSTPFTKRLSSFRANHKFENASKGTTLKTLLDSLRADLGLRVVYCWHTLGGYWGGVSTTSAQMAHLYPTNKLPAPSTALIEVEPALAWDAAAVRGVGQVPTEQLAA
;
A
#
# COMPACT_ATOMS: atom_id res chain seq x y z
N ASP A 1 14.68 -28.50 9.48
CA ASP A 1 14.47 -27.22 8.80
C ASP A 1 13.03 -26.73 8.85
N ASP A 2 12.02 -27.50 8.45
CA ASP A 2 10.61 -27.04 8.50
C ASP A 2 10.05 -26.79 9.91
N ALA A 3 10.46 -27.58 10.90
CA ALA A 3 10.00 -27.42 12.29
C ALA A 3 10.51 -26.11 12.92
N LEU A 4 11.75 -25.70 12.61
CA LEU A 4 12.33 -24.45 13.09
C LEU A 4 11.67 -23.24 12.42
N ALA A 5 11.41 -23.33 11.11
CA ALA A 5 10.68 -22.30 10.38
C ALA A 5 9.24 -22.12 10.90
N LEU A 6 8.56 -23.23 11.24
CA LEU A 6 7.23 -23.20 11.85
C LEU A 6 7.25 -22.59 13.24
N GLU A 7 8.25 -22.92 14.06
CA GLU A 7 8.40 -22.37 15.41
C GLU A 7 8.69 -20.87 15.37
N GLN A 8 9.55 -20.42 14.46
CA GLN A 8 9.80 -19.00 14.20
C GLN A 8 8.55 -18.26 13.70
N ALA A 9 7.79 -18.85 12.77
CA ALA A 9 6.54 -18.28 12.29
C ALA A 9 5.49 -18.16 13.40
N LEU A 10 5.37 -19.17 14.27
CA LEU A 10 4.46 -19.15 15.42
C LEU A 10 4.89 -18.14 16.49
N ALA A 11 6.20 -18.02 16.77
CA ALA A 11 6.73 -17.01 17.67
C ALA A 11 6.44 -15.59 17.14
N GLN A 12 6.69 -15.36 15.86
CA GLN A 12 6.36 -14.10 15.19
C GLN A 12 4.85 -13.83 15.23
N GLN A 13 4.01 -14.84 14.99
CA GLN A 13 2.56 -14.71 15.06
C GLN A 13 2.06 -14.41 16.48
N ARG A 14 2.70 -14.94 17.54
CA ARG A 14 2.38 -14.60 18.93
C ARG A 14 2.70 -13.15 19.26
N VAL A 15 3.84 -12.65 18.80
CA VAL A 15 4.23 -11.23 18.95
C VAL A 15 3.31 -10.31 18.16
N LEU A 16 2.91 -10.69 16.94
CA LEU A 16 1.97 -9.89 16.13
C LEU A 16 0.60 -9.74 16.79
N ASN A 17 0.10 -10.79 17.46
CA ASN A 17 -1.20 -10.77 18.14
C ASN A 17 -1.13 -10.17 19.55
N ASP A 18 0.06 -10.09 20.14
CA ASP A 18 0.29 -9.53 21.46
C ASP A 18 1.66 -8.82 21.51
N PRO A 19 1.72 -7.55 21.05
CA PRO A 19 2.97 -6.81 20.96
C PRO A 19 3.58 -6.49 22.34
N SER A 20 2.90 -6.80 23.44
CA SER A 20 3.48 -6.70 24.79
C SER A 20 4.48 -7.82 25.11
N LYS A 21 4.55 -8.86 24.27
CA LYS A 21 5.45 -10.02 24.41
C LYS A 21 6.72 -9.92 23.58
N VAL A 22 7.11 -8.72 23.16
CA VAL A 22 8.42 -8.50 22.55
C VAL A 22 9.48 -8.68 23.65
N GLU A 23 10.19 -9.80 23.63
CA GLU A 23 11.12 -10.20 24.70
C GLU A 23 12.37 -9.29 24.83
N ASP A 24 12.65 -8.43 23.83
CA ASP A 24 13.82 -7.54 23.76
C ASP A 24 13.46 -6.03 23.82
N SER A 25 12.45 -5.62 24.59
CA SER A 25 12.16 -4.19 24.75
C SER A 25 13.14 -3.51 25.71
N ASN A 26 13.85 -2.48 25.23
CA ASN A 26 14.67 -1.61 26.08
C ASN A 26 13.74 -0.59 26.78
N LEU A 27 14.02 -0.22 28.04
CA LEU A 27 13.33 0.85 28.78
C LEU A 27 13.17 2.14 27.96
N LEU A 28 14.17 2.49 27.15
CA LEU A 28 14.10 3.63 26.25
C LEU A 28 13.03 3.43 25.15
N LEU A 29 12.98 2.24 24.55
CA LEU A 29 11.99 1.89 23.53
C LEU A 29 10.58 1.90 24.13
N ASP A 30 10.42 1.36 25.33
CA ASP A 30 9.14 1.37 26.04
C ASP A 30 8.69 2.78 26.39
N ALA A 31 9.60 3.65 26.85
CA ALA A 31 9.29 5.05 27.13
C ALA A 31 8.87 5.81 25.85
N VAL A 32 9.57 5.58 24.73
CA VAL A 32 9.22 6.16 23.42
C VAL A 32 7.88 5.64 22.93
N ALA A 33 7.63 4.33 23.01
CA ALA A 33 6.38 3.71 22.59
C ALA A 33 5.19 4.19 23.43
N LEU A 34 5.39 4.35 24.74
CA LEU A 34 4.39 4.91 25.65
C LEU A 34 4.12 6.39 25.34
N GLY A 35 5.19 7.17 25.09
CA GLY A 35 5.09 8.55 24.62
C GLY A 35 4.30 8.68 23.32
N TYR A 36 4.60 7.84 22.32
CA TYR A 36 3.85 7.77 21.07
C TYR A 36 2.37 7.44 21.32
N ARG A 37 2.09 6.44 22.15
CA ARG A 37 0.71 6.03 22.45
C ARG A 37 -0.11 7.18 23.03
N HIS A 38 0.47 7.94 23.96
CA HIS A 38 -0.23 9.02 24.63
C HIS A 38 -0.30 10.31 23.81
N LEU A 39 0.78 10.68 23.11
CA LEU A 39 0.90 11.98 22.45
C LEU A 39 0.44 11.97 20.99
N VAL A 40 0.41 10.80 20.37
CA VAL A 40 0.13 10.62 18.94
C VAL A 40 -1.06 9.69 18.72
N HIS A 41 -1.00 8.44 19.21
CA HIS A 41 -2.01 7.44 18.90
C HIS A 41 -3.39 7.76 19.51
N ASN A 42 -3.42 8.18 20.78
CA ASN A 42 -4.65 8.54 21.48
C ASN A 42 -4.98 10.05 21.39
N ALA A 43 -4.16 10.82 20.68
CA ALA A 43 -4.38 12.25 20.56
C ALA A 43 -5.59 12.52 19.65
N ARG A 44 -6.34 13.57 19.98
CA ARG A 44 -7.39 14.07 19.08
C ARG A 44 -6.75 14.50 17.75
N HIS A 45 -7.48 14.32 16.65
CA HIS A 45 -7.01 14.70 15.31
C HIS A 45 -6.62 16.20 15.18
N ASP A 46 -7.19 17.06 16.01
CA ASP A 46 -6.93 18.51 16.07
C ASP A 46 -5.81 18.90 17.05
N ALA A 47 -5.27 17.94 17.80
CA ALA A 47 -4.30 18.21 18.84
C ALA A 47 -3.00 18.81 18.28
N PRO A 48 -2.40 19.81 18.95
CA PRO A 48 -1.14 20.40 18.52
C PRO A 48 0.02 19.39 18.53
N THR A 49 -0.04 18.39 19.43
CA THR A 49 0.94 17.29 19.48
C THR A 49 0.92 16.46 18.20
N LEU A 50 -0.26 16.18 17.66
CA LEU A 50 -0.43 15.43 16.41
C LEU A 50 0.08 16.23 15.21
N ARG A 51 -0.18 17.54 15.19
CA ARG A 51 0.33 18.43 14.15
C ARG A 51 1.85 18.51 14.16
N LEU A 52 2.44 18.64 15.35
CA LEU A 52 3.88 18.61 15.53
C LEU A 52 4.47 17.27 15.10
N TRP A 53 3.85 16.16 15.51
CA TRP A 53 4.27 14.82 15.11
C TRP A 53 4.23 14.62 13.59
N ARG A 54 3.11 15.01 12.96
CA ARG A 54 2.97 14.98 11.51
C ARG A 54 4.07 15.78 10.83
N TRP A 55 4.33 17.00 11.29
CA TRP A 55 5.42 17.83 10.75
C TRP A 55 6.78 17.15 10.93
N LEU A 56 7.09 16.65 12.12
CA LEU A 56 8.33 15.92 12.39
C LEU A 56 8.51 14.72 11.46
N VAL A 57 7.47 13.91 11.29
CA VAL A 57 7.52 12.69 10.47
C VAL A 57 7.59 12.99 8.98
N THR A 58 6.84 13.97 8.49
CA THR A 58 6.83 14.34 7.06
C THR A 58 7.99 15.25 6.65
N SER A 59 8.87 15.61 7.58
CA SER A 59 10.02 16.47 7.31
C SER A 59 11.32 15.87 7.85
N VAL A 60 11.50 15.86 9.18
CA VAL A 60 12.78 15.50 9.81
C VAL A 60 13.01 13.99 9.82
N LEU A 61 11.97 13.21 10.14
CA LEU A 61 12.04 11.75 10.30
C LEU A 61 11.57 11.01 9.03
N GLN A 62 11.38 11.73 7.92
CA GLN A 62 10.75 11.18 6.72
C GLN A 62 11.53 10.00 6.15
N GLU A 63 12.86 10.11 6.10
CA GLU A 63 13.69 9.03 5.58
C GLU A 63 13.74 7.82 6.51
N GLN A 64 13.93 8.03 7.82
CA GLN A 64 14.00 6.92 8.78
C GLN A 64 12.69 6.16 8.84
N LEU A 65 11.56 6.87 8.85
CA LEU A 65 10.26 6.21 8.84
C LEU A 65 9.94 5.60 7.47
N GLY A 66 10.38 6.23 6.38
CA GLY A 66 10.28 5.69 5.03
C GLY A 66 11.02 4.36 4.89
N GLU A 67 12.28 4.30 5.31
CA GLU A 67 13.08 3.06 5.35
C GLU A 67 12.41 1.99 6.23
N PHE A 68 11.91 2.36 7.40
CA PHE A 68 11.15 1.46 8.26
C PHE A 68 9.96 0.85 7.51
N PHE A 69 9.15 1.68 6.84
CA PHE A 69 7.98 1.19 6.10
C PHE A 69 8.37 0.30 4.91
N GLU A 70 9.46 0.61 4.21
CA GLU A 70 9.98 -0.18 3.09
C GLU A 70 10.48 -1.56 3.52
N GLN A 71 11.16 -1.64 4.66
CA GLN A 71 11.72 -2.89 5.17
C GLN A 71 10.68 -3.74 5.90
N SER A 72 9.78 -3.08 6.64
CA SER A 72 8.90 -3.76 7.59
C SER A 72 7.49 -4.00 7.08
N THR A 73 7.07 -3.34 5.99
CA THR A 73 5.68 -3.40 5.52
C THR A 73 5.57 -3.60 4.01
N PRO A 74 4.46 -4.17 3.52
CA PRO A 74 4.17 -4.20 2.09
C PRO A 74 3.57 -2.88 1.57
N PHE A 75 3.30 -1.90 2.43
CA PHE A 75 2.45 -0.74 2.08
C PHE A 75 3.13 0.26 1.14
N THR A 76 4.46 0.29 1.10
CA THR A 76 5.24 1.15 0.18
C THR A 76 5.57 0.47 -1.14
N LYS A 77 5.39 -0.85 -1.24
CA LYS A 77 5.75 -1.61 -2.43
C LYS A 77 4.83 -1.20 -3.58
N ARG A 78 5.38 -1.20 -4.81
CA ARG A 78 4.70 -0.70 -6.02
C ARG A 78 4.59 -1.77 -7.09
N LEU A 79 3.52 -1.71 -7.90
CA LEU A 79 3.37 -2.57 -9.07
C LEU A 79 4.45 -2.18 -10.10
N SER A 80 5.42 -3.06 -10.30
CA SER A 80 6.51 -2.85 -11.26
C SER A 80 6.26 -3.52 -12.60
N SER A 81 5.45 -4.58 -12.66
CA SER A 81 5.04 -5.21 -13.91
C SER A 81 3.82 -6.09 -13.67
N PHE A 82 3.09 -6.39 -14.73
CA PHE A 82 2.06 -7.41 -14.72
C PHE A 82 2.05 -8.15 -16.06
N ARG A 83 1.53 -9.38 -16.04
CA ARG A 83 1.33 -10.20 -17.24
C ARG A 83 0.07 -11.03 -17.05
N ALA A 84 -0.70 -11.20 -18.13
CA ALA A 84 -1.83 -12.11 -18.15
C ALA A 84 -1.35 -13.55 -17.89
N ASN A 85 -2.00 -14.23 -16.96
CA ASN A 85 -1.78 -15.66 -16.74
C ASN A 85 -2.63 -16.49 -17.71
N HIS A 86 -2.47 -17.81 -17.68
CA HIS A 86 -3.16 -18.76 -18.56
C HIS A 86 -4.70 -18.72 -18.51
N LYS A 87 -5.29 -18.05 -17.51
CA LYS A 87 -6.76 -17.84 -17.43
C LYS A 87 -7.22 -16.72 -18.35
N PHE A 88 -6.37 -15.72 -18.61
CA PHE A 88 -6.69 -14.54 -19.40
C PHE A 88 -6.03 -14.56 -20.79
N GLU A 89 -4.94 -15.32 -20.93
CA GLU A 89 -4.21 -15.43 -22.18
C GLU A 89 -3.59 -16.82 -22.31
N ASN A 90 -3.90 -17.52 -23.41
CA ASN A 90 -3.31 -18.80 -23.75
C ASN A 90 -2.74 -18.71 -25.17
N ALA A 91 -1.43 -18.52 -25.25
CA ALA A 91 -0.70 -18.42 -26.51
C ALA A 91 -0.86 -19.67 -27.40
N SER A 92 -0.90 -20.86 -26.79
CA SER A 92 -1.04 -22.14 -27.52
C SER A 92 -2.39 -22.27 -28.24
N LYS A 93 -3.44 -21.66 -27.68
CA LYS A 93 -4.78 -21.62 -28.27
C LYS A 93 -5.06 -20.34 -29.06
N GLY A 94 -4.14 -19.37 -29.04
CA GLY A 94 -4.35 -18.03 -29.61
C GLY A 94 -5.48 -17.25 -28.94
N THR A 95 -5.93 -17.65 -27.74
CA THR A 95 -7.07 -17.04 -27.04
C THR A 95 -6.59 -16.01 -26.04
N THR A 96 -7.14 -14.81 -26.11
CA THR A 96 -6.94 -13.70 -25.18
C THR A 96 -8.27 -13.26 -24.58
N LEU A 97 -8.22 -12.49 -23.48
CA LEU A 97 -9.41 -11.80 -22.98
C LEU A 97 -10.05 -10.94 -24.08
N LYS A 98 -9.25 -10.25 -24.89
CA LYS A 98 -9.74 -9.45 -26.02
C LYS A 98 -10.57 -10.28 -27.01
N THR A 99 -10.05 -11.42 -27.46
CA THR A 99 -10.77 -12.28 -28.42
C THR A 99 -12.07 -12.83 -27.85
N LEU A 100 -12.11 -13.13 -26.55
CA LEU A 100 -13.34 -13.52 -25.86
C LEU A 100 -14.36 -12.38 -25.81
N LEU A 101 -13.92 -11.16 -25.50
CA LEU A 101 -14.81 -10.00 -25.47
C LEU A 101 -15.33 -9.68 -26.88
N ASP A 102 -14.49 -9.79 -27.90
CA ASP A 102 -14.90 -9.57 -29.30
C ASP A 102 -15.98 -10.57 -29.73
N SER A 103 -15.86 -11.85 -29.38
CA SER A 103 -16.89 -12.86 -29.69
C SER A 103 -18.20 -12.57 -28.96
N LEU A 104 -18.15 -12.27 -27.66
CA LEU A 104 -19.35 -11.94 -26.87
C LEU A 104 -20.04 -10.68 -27.37
N ARG A 105 -19.29 -9.68 -27.87
CA ARG A 105 -19.85 -8.48 -28.48
C ARG A 105 -20.60 -8.80 -29.77
N ALA A 106 -20.04 -9.67 -30.61
CA ALA A 106 -20.69 -10.11 -31.85
C ALA A 106 -21.95 -10.94 -31.57
N ASP A 107 -21.86 -11.90 -30.65
CA ASP A 107 -22.93 -12.87 -30.38
C ASP A 107 -24.10 -12.26 -29.58
N LEU A 108 -23.80 -11.38 -28.62
CA LEU A 108 -24.77 -10.84 -27.67
C LEU A 108 -25.05 -9.34 -27.84
N GLY A 109 -24.40 -8.68 -28.81
CA GLY A 109 -24.59 -7.24 -29.06
C GLY A 109 -24.06 -6.33 -27.94
N LEU A 110 -23.04 -6.78 -27.17
CA LEU A 110 -22.52 -6.01 -26.03
C LEU A 110 -21.84 -4.70 -26.48
N ARG A 111 -22.25 -3.57 -25.90
CA ARG A 111 -21.62 -2.26 -26.16
C ARG A 111 -20.43 -1.96 -25.26
N VAL A 112 -20.52 -2.31 -23.97
CA VAL A 112 -19.50 -1.98 -22.98
C VAL A 112 -19.31 -3.16 -22.03
N VAL A 113 -18.08 -3.40 -21.61
CA VAL A 113 -17.72 -4.41 -20.62
C VAL A 113 -17.05 -3.70 -19.47
N TYR A 114 -17.60 -3.85 -18.27
CA TYR A 114 -17.00 -3.32 -17.06
C TYR A 114 -16.21 -4.43 -16.39
N CYS A 115 -14.96 -4.12 -16.02
CA CYS A 115 -14.09 -5.03 -15.30
C CYS A 115 -13.71 -4.39 -13.97
N TRP A 116 -14.00 -5.07 -12.86
CA TRP A 116 -13.44 -4.72 -11.57
C TRP A 116 -12.08 -5.40 -11.43
N HIS A 117 -11.02 -4.62 -11.21
CA HIS A 117 -9.69 -5.15 -10.97
C HIS A 117 -9.02 -4.46 -9.79
N THR A 118 -8.17 -5.20 -9.08
CA THR A 118 -7.22 -4.66 -8.10
C THR A 118 -5.81 -4.52 -8.67
N LEU A 119 -5.64 -4.61 -10.00
CA LEU A 119 -4.34 -4.59 -10.67
C LEU A 119 -3.49 -3.36 -10.31
N GLY A 120 -4.10 -2.17 -10.23
CA GLY A 120 -3.46 -0.94 -9.73
C GLY A 120 -3.59 -0.71 -8.22
N GLY A 121 -4.23 -1.64 -7.50
CA GLY A 121 -4.54 -1.57 -6.06
C GLY A 121 -3.45 -2.19 -5.19
N TYR A 122 -2.23 -2.30 -5.69
CA TYR A 122 -1.10 -2.55 -4.80
C TYR A 122 -0.91 -1.33 -3.91
N TRP A 123 -0.59 -1.52 -2.63
CA TRP A 123 -0.72 -0.49 -1.61
C TRP A 123 0.01 0.83 -1.94
N GLY A 124 1.21 0.75 -2.53
CA GLY A 124 1.98 1.93 -2.99
C GLY A 124 1.62 2.42 -4.40
N GLY A 125 0.64 1.81 -5.06
CA GLY A 125 0.22 2.10 -6.44
C GLY A 125 1.18 1.56 -7.49
N VAL A 126 1.22 2.24 -8.64
CA VAL A 126 2.05 1.87 -9.80
C VAL A 126 3.47 2.44 -9.65
N SER A 127 4.49 1.66 -10.04
CA SER A 127 5.88 2.12 -10.00
C SER A 127 6.11 3.28 -10.97
N THR A 128 6.65 4.40 -10.48
CA THR A 128 7.01 5.57 -11.30
C THR A 128 8.34 5.42 -12.03
N THR A 129 9.11 4.39 -11.70
CA THR A 129 10.46 4.15 -12.23
C THR A 129 10.57 2.89 -13.06
N SER A 130 9.55 2.03 -13.04
CA SER A 130 9.55 0.80 -13.83
C SER A 130 9.36 1.09 -15.31
N ALA A 131 10.30 0.64 -16.14
CA ALA A 131 10.19 0.70 -17.60
C ALA A 131 8.95 -0.06 -18.11
N GLN A 132 8.57 -1.16 -17.47
CA GLN A 132 7.40 -1.96 -17.86
C GLN A 132 6.08 -1.22 -17.61
N MET A 133 6.04 -0.26 -16.69
CA MET A 133 4.84 0.53 -16.36
C MET A 133 4.84 1.92 -16.98
N ALA A 134 5.91 2.33 -17.67
CA ALA A 134 6.06 3.67 -18.25
C ALA A 134 4.90 4.06 -19.19
N HIS A 135 4.29 3.07 -19.87
CA HIS A 135 3.14 3.26 -20.75
C HIS A 135 1.86 3.73 -20.04
N LEU A 136 1.79 3.61 -18.71
CA LEU A 136 0.69 4.11 -17.88
C LEU A 136 0.96 5.54 -17.35
N TYR A 137 2.11 6.12 -17.68
CA TYR A 137 2.57 7.45 -17.23
C TYR A 137 2.32 7.70 -15.73
N PRO A 138 2.76 6.78 -14.85
CA PRO A 138 2.49 6.89 -13.43
C PRO A 138 3.16 8.13 -12.83
N THR A 139 2.44 8.80 -11.94
CA THR A 139 2.93 9.96 -11.18
C THR A 139 2.87 9.67 -9.68
N ASN A 140 3.84 10.17 -8.91
CA ASN A 140 3.78 10.03 -7.45
C ASN A 140 2.91 11.13 -6.87
N LYS A 141 1.90 10.75 -6.08
CA LYS A 141 1.00 11.69 -5.43
C LYS A 141 1.00 11.45 -3.93
N LEU A 142 1.22 12.51 -3.17
CA LEU A 142 1.02 12.47 -1.72
C LEU A 142 -0.49 12.54 -1.44
N PRO A 143 -1.04 11.60 -0.64
CA PRO A 143 -2.43 11.65 -0.27
C PRO A 143 -2.72 12.89 0.58
N ALA A 144 -3.88 13.49 0.35
CA ALA A 144 -4.41 14.58 1.16
C ALA A 144 -5.74 14.10 1.79
N PRO A 145 -5.69 13.27 2.85
CA PRO A 145 -6.89 12.77 3.49
C PRO A 145 -7.73 13.92 4.04
N SER A 146 -9.06 13.79 3.96
CA SER A 146 -9.99 14.77 4.50
C SER A 146 -9.94 14.79 6.03
N THR A 147 -10.36 15.90 6.64
CA THR A 147 -10.42 16.03 8.10
C THR A 147 -11.26 14.91 8.73
N ALA A 148 -12.42 14.61 8.16
CA ALA A 148 -13.29 13.53 8.63
C ALA A 148 -12.63 12.13 8.57
N LEU A 149 -11.74 11.91 7.60
CA LEU A 149 -11.02 10.64 7.51
C LEU A 149 -9.89 10.56 8.55
N ILE A 150 -9.16 11.67 8.78
CA ILE A 150 -8.15 11.77 9.83
C ILE A 150 -8.79 11.67 11.23
N GLU A 151 -10.03 12.14 11.40
CA GLU A 151 -10.80 11.98 12.64
C GLU A 151 -11.03 10.51 13.01
N VAL A 152 -11.28 9.66 12.02
CA VAL A 152 -11.52 8.23 12.21
C VAL A 152 -10.21 7.45 12.28
N GLU A 153 -9.26 7.77 11.41
CA GLU A 153 -7.94 7.12 11.34
C GLU A 153 -6.83 8.18 11.27
N PRO A 154 -6.34 8.66 12.43
CA PRO A 154 -5.29 9.67 12.50
C PRO A 154 -3.98 9.24 11.85
N ALA A 155 -3.67 7.93 11.83
CA ALA A 155 -2.39 7.43 11.32
C ALA A 155 -2.19 7.74 9.83
N LEU A 156 -3.27 7.95 9.06
CA LEU A 156 -3.20 8.37 7.65
C LEU A 156 -2.48 9.71 7.45
N ALA A 157 -2.27 10.50 8.52
CA ALA A 157 -1.48 11.72 8.43
C ALA A 157 0.05 11.46 8.38
N TRP A 158 0.52 10.26 8.73
CA TRP A 158 1.94 9.90 8.78
C TRP A 158 2.23 8.44 8.38
N ASP A 159 1.28 7.77 7.72
CA ASP A 159 1.44 6.39 7.28
C ASP A 159 2.40 6.27 6.07
N ALA A 160 2.59 5.04 5.61
CA ALA A 160 3.46 4.76 4.46
C ALA A 160 3.10 5.60 3.22
N ALA A 161 1.81 5.79 2.96
CA ALA A 161 1.34 6.58 1.83
C ALA A 161 1.58 8.08 2.04
N ALA A 162 1.41 8.62 3.26
CA ALA A 162 1.73 10.00 3.56
C ALA A 162 3.23 10.31 3.46
N VAL A 163 4.09 9.34 3.79
CA VAL A 163 5.55 9.49 3.76
C VAL A 163 6.14 9.31 2.35
N ARG A 164 5.72 8.27 1.62
CA ARG A 164 6.31 7.90 0.31
C ARG A 164 5.40 8.19 -0.90
N GLY A 165 4.14 8.55 -0.67
CA GLY A 165 3.15 8.78 -1.72
C GLY A 165 2.67 7.49 -2.38
N VAL A 166 1.71 7.65 -3.28
CA VAL A 166 1.09 6.57 -4.06
C VAL A 166 1.31 6.85 -5.54
N GLY A 167 1.66 5.79 -6.29
CA GLY A 167 1.79 5.84 -7.74
C GLY A 167 0.43 5.85 -8.42
N GLN A 168 -0.02 7.02 -8.86
CA GLN A 168 -1.30 7.22 -9.52
C GLN A 168 -1.14 7.21 -11.05
N VAL A 169 -2.06 6.52 -11.73
CA VAL A 169 -2.25 6.60 -13.18
C VAL A 169 -3.33 7.64 -13.49
N PRO A 170 -3.08 8.60 -14.40
CA PRO A 170 -4.08 9.59 -14.80
C PRO A 170 -5.30 8.94 -15.47
N THR A 171 -6.51 9.39 -15.11
CA THR A 171 -7.77 8.83 -15.63
C THR A 171 -7.94 9.04 -17.14
N GLU A 172 -7.38 10.11 -17.69
CA GLU A 172 -7.48 10.46 -19.11
C GLU A 172 -6.83 9.41 -20.03
N GLN A 173 -5.83 8.69 -19.52
CA GLN A 173 -5.15 7.64 -20.28
C GLN A 173 -5.78 6.26 -20.15
N LEU A 174 -6.68 6.06 -19.17
CA LEU A 174 -7.45 4.83 -19.03
C LEU A 174 -8.67 4.80 -19.96
N ALA A 175 -8.99 5.92 -20.61
CA ALA A 175 -10.14 6.09 -21.50
C ALA A 175 -9.80 5.98 -23.01
N ALA A 176 -8.52 5.83 -23.36
CA ALA A 176 -8.04 5.62 -24.73
C ALA A 176 -7.78 4.13 -24.99
#